data_AF-E3BGP5-F1
#
_entry.id   AF-E3BGP5-F1
#
_cell.length_a   1.000
_cell.length_b   1.000
_cell.length_c   1.000
_cell.angle_alpha   90.00
_cell.angle_beta   90.00
_cell.angle_gamma   90.00
#
_symmetry.space_group_name_H-M   'P 1'
#
loop_
_entity.id
_entity.type
_entity.pdbx_description
1 polymer ?
#
loop_
_entity_poly.entity_id
_entity_poly.type
_entity_poly.pdbx_seq_one_letter_code
_entity_poly.pdbx_strand_id
1 'polypeptide(L)'
;MTNDKLLEKFGQILMTEVRDKAIEKYEMIVSGRMKSAAAIEFNKQLSALSDDQLSLIREVVVNSIDDAIHNFLWVIEQHEDHVELICSEGASKANMNDISDGLSGEIYTENGWIALFSKYKENY
;
A
#
# COMPACT_ATOMS: atom_id res chain seq x y z
N MET A 1 -3.73 -8.53 -24.17
CA MET A 1 -3.15 -8.68 -22.82
C MET A 1 -4.07 -9.60 -22.04
N THR A 2 -3.56 -10.45 -21.14
CA THR A 2 -4.41 -11.30 -20.29
C THR A 2 -4.95 -10.49 -19.12
N ASN A 3 -6.06 -10.94 -18.52
CA ASN A 3 -6.64 -10.30 -17.32
C ASN A 3 -5.62 -10.24 -16.18
N ASP A 4 -4.86 -11.32 -15.97
CA ASP A 4 -3.80 -11.40 -14.95
C ASP A 4 -2.78 -10.25 -15.07
N LYS A 5 -2.42 -9.85 -16.29
CA LYS A 5 -1.47 -8.75 -16.51
C LYS A 5 -2.03 -7.38 -16.11
N LEU A 6 -3.34 -7.16 -16.28
CA LEU A 6 -3.98 -5.92 -15.82
C LEU A 6 -4.08 -5.90 -14.29
N LEU A 7 -4.32 -7.06 -13.67
CA LEU A 7 -4.36 -7.21 -12.23
C LEU A 7 -2.97 -7.00 -11.60
N GLU A 8 -1.94 -7.65 -12.14
CA GLU A 8 -0.54 -7.42 -11.77
C GLU A 8 -0.15 -5.95 -11.94
N LYS A 9 -0.55 -5.31 -13.05
CA LYS A 9 -0.27 -3.90 -13.30
C LYS A 9 -0.91 -3.00 -12.25
N PHE A 10 -2.16 -3.26 -11.89
CA PHE A 10 -2.85 -2.53 -10.85
C PHE A 10 -2.17 -2.72 -9.49
N GLY A 11 -1.88 -3.98 -9.11
CA GLY A 11 -1.17 -4.32 -7.89
C GLY A 11 0.19 -3.64 -7.80
N GLN A 12 0.97 -3.63 -8.89
CA GLN A 12 2.24 -2.92 -8.96
C GLN A 12 2.07 -1.42 -8.67
N ILE A 13 1.12 -0.75 -9.35
CA ILE A 13 0.86 0.68 -9.13
C ILE A 13 0.45 0.93 -7.68
N LEU A 14 -0.46 0.13 -7.13
CA LEU A 14 -0.93 0.29 -5.75
C LEU A 14 0.21 0.14 -4.74
N MET A 15 1.08 -0.85 -4.92
CA MET A 15 2.21 -1.06 -4.03
C MET A 15 3.25 0.06 -4.16
N THR A 16 3.70 0.39 -5.36
CA THR A 16 4.80 1.35 -5.54
C THR A 16 4.38 2.79 -5.35
N GLU A 17 3.15 3.15 -5.74
CA GLU A 17 2.69 4.55 -5.74
C GLU A 17 1.88 4.92 -4.50
N VAL A 18 1.31 3.95 -3.78
CA VAL A 18 0.51 4.21 -2.56
C VAL A 18 1.21 3.68 -1.34
N ARG A 19 1.36 2.35 -1.22
CA ARG A 19 1.93 1.73 0.00
C ARG A 19 3.36 2.18 0.25
N ASP A 20 4.25 1.97 -0.72
CA ASP A 20 5.67 2.28 -0.59
C ASP A 20 5.91 3.76 -0.36
N LYS A 21 5.18 4.64 -1.07
CA LYS A 21 5.28 6.09 -0.85
C LYS A 21 4.82 6.53 0.53
N ALA A 22 3.77 5.89 1.08
CA ALA A 22 3.31 6.17 2.43
C ALA A 22 4.37 5.76 3.47
N ILE A 23 4.98 4.59 3.30
CA ILE A 23 6.07 4.10 4.16
C ILE A 23 7.33 4.96 3.99
N GLU A 24 7.70 5.36 2.78
CA GLU A 24 8.82 6.26 2.52
C GLU A 24 8.64 7.62 3.18
N LYS A 25 7.41 8.13 3.21
CA LYS A 25 7.11 9.38 3.92
C LYS A 25 7.38 9.23 5.42
N TYR A 26 6.98 8.13 6.04
CA TYR A 26 7.33 7.83 7.43
C TYR A 26 8.86 7.80 7.61
N GLU A 27 9.58 7.07 6.75
CA GLU A 27 11.05 6.98 6.80
C GLU A 27 11.74 8.34 6.65
N MET A 28 11.24 9.21 5.78
CA MET A 28 11.77 10.57 5.61
C MET A 28 11.52 11.45 6.83
N ILE A 29 10.41 11.24 7.57
CA ILE A 29 10.13 11.94 8.82
C ILE A 29 11.08 11.45 9.92
N VAL A 30 11.20 10.12 10.11
CA VAL A 30 12.08 9.53 11.14
C VAL A 30 13.54 9.88 10.89
N SER A 31 13.99 9.91 9.63
CA SER A 31 15.37 10.27 9.26
C SER A 31 15.64 11.78 9.18
N GLY A 32 14.65 12.63 9.44
CA GLY A 32 14.80 14.10 9.41
C GLY A 32 15.04 14.69 8.01
N ARG A 33 14.72 13.93 6.95
CA ARG A 33 14.88 14.37 5.55
C ARG A 33 13.74 15.29 5.08
N MET A 34 12.62 15.31 5.79
CA MET A 34 11.49 16.20 5.53
C MET A 34 11.73 17.61 6.08
N LYS A 35 11.43 18.63 5.26
CA LYS A 35 11.68 20.05 5.60
C LYS A 35 10.46 20.82 6.11
N SER A 36 9.28 20.22 6.11
CA SER A 36 8.08 20.89 6.60
C SER A 36 8.14 21.07 8.12
N ALA A 37 7.62 22.18 8.64
CA ALA A 37 7.66 22.48 10.07
C ALA A 37 7.04 21.35 10.93
N ALA A 38 5.91 20.79 10.49
CA ALA A 38 5.27 19.66 11.17
C ALA A 38 6.16 18.41 11.19
N ALA A 39 6.85 18.10 10.09
CA ALA A 39 7.72 16.92 10.03
C ALA A 39 8.99 17.10 10.87
N ILE A 40 9.52 18.32 10.95
CA ILE A 40 10.66 18.64 11.84
C ILE A 40 10.26 18.44 13.30
N GLU A 41 9.07 18.91 13.70
CA GLU A 41 8.58 18.73 15.06
C GLU A 41 8.34 17.26 15.40
N PHE A 42 7.75 16.49 14.48
CA PHE A 42 7.62 15.04 14.65
C PHE A 42 8.99 14.36 14.76
N ASN A 43 9.94 14.69 13.89
CA ASN A 43 11.28 14.12 13.93
C ASN A 43 11.95 14.37 15.28
N LYS A 44 11.83 15.58 15.83
CA LYS A 44 12.38 15.92 17.15
C LYS A 44 11.82 15.02 18.25
N GLN A 45 10.50 14.79 18.26
CA GLN A 45 9.85 13.91 19.24
C GLN A 45 10.27 12.45 19.04
N LEU A 46 10.30 11.97 17.79
CA LEU A 46 10.68 10.61 17.44
C LEU A 46 12.17 10.33 17.75
N SER A 47 13.05 11.32 17.61
CA SER A 47 14.48 11.18 17.89
C SER A 47 14.83 10.97 19.37
N ALA A 48 13.87 11.18 20.27
CA ALA A 48 14.02 10.91 21.69
C ALA A 48 13.68 9.45 22.07
N LEU A 49 13.14 8.67 21.13
CA LEU A 49 12.75 7.28 21.34
C LEU A 49 13.92 6.33 21.09
N SER A 50 13.87 5.13 21.70
CA SER A 50 14.82 4.06 21.39
C SER A 50 14.52 3.40 20.04
N ASP A 51 15.50 2.68 19.50
CA ASP A 51 15.34 1.92 18.25
C ASP A 51 14.19 0.90 18.34
N ASP A 52 14.03 0.22 19.49
CA ASP A 52 12.93 -0.72 19.72
C ASP A 52 11.56 -0.03 19.69
N GLN A 53 11.46 1.18 20.26
CA GLN A 53 10.22 1.96 20.24
C GLN A 53 9.91 2.46 18.83
N LEU A 54 10.92 2.92 18.09
CA LEU A 54 10.77 3.33 16.68
C LEU A 54 10.39 2.14 15.79
N SER A 55 10.93 0.96 16.06
CA SER A 55 10.57 -0.27 15.35
C SER A 55 9.11 -0.64 15.59
N LEU A 56 8.63 -0.60 16.84
CA LEU A 56 7.23 -0.85 17.16
C LEU A 56 6.28 0.18 16.50
N ILE A 57 6.65 1.47 16.51
CA ILE A 57 5.88 2.50 15.83
C ILE A 57 5.82 2.23 14.32
N ARG A 58 6.96 1.87 13.72
CA ARG A 58 7.02 1.51 12.30
C ARG A 58 6.06 0.36 12.00
N GLU A 59 6.08 -0.70 12.80
CA GLU A 59 5.17 -1.84 12.64
C GLU A 59 3.70 -1.42 12.68
N VAL A 60 3.31 -0.61 13.67
CA VAL A 60 1.94 -0.08 13.77
C VAL A 60 1.57 0.77 12.56
N VAL A 61 2.47 1.64 12.09
CA VAL A 61 2.23 2.50 10.92
C VAL A 61 2.06 1.67 9.66
N VAL A 62 2.93 0.69 9.41
CA VAL A 62 2.84 -0.17 8.22
C VAL A 62 1.56 -1.00 8.25
N ASN A 63 1.23 -1.62 9.39
CA ASN A 63 -0.03 -2.36 9.54
C ASN A 63 -1.26 -1.47 9.31
N SER A 64 -1.24 -0.23 9.82
CA SER A 64 -2.36 0.71 9.61
C SER A 64 -2.51 1.12 8.13
N ILE A 65 -1.41 1.23 7.39
CA ILE A 65 -1.44 1.50 5.94
C ILE A 65 -2.02 0.28 5.21
N ASP A 66 -1.56 -0.92 5.56
CA ASP A 66 -2.01 -2.17 4.94
C ASP A 66 -3.50 -2.41 5.18
N ASP A 67 -3.97 -2.22 6.41
CA ASP A 67 -5.38 -2.31 6.78
C ASP A 67 -6.24 -1.29 6.02
N ALA A 68 -5.76 -0.07 5.84
CA ALA A 68 -6.48 0.94 5.08
C ALA A 68 -6.62 0.54 3.60
N ILE A 69 -5.56 0.01 2.99
CA ILE A 69 -5.59 -0.48 1.61
C ILE A 69 -6.52 -1.70 1.50
N HIS A 70 -6.40 -2.67 2.42
CA HIS A 70 -7.26 -3.84 2.45
C HIS A 70 -8.74 -3.46 2.55
N ASN A 71 -9.11 -2.63 3.53
CA ASN A 71 -10.48 -2.18 3.72
C ASN A 71 -11.00 -1.38 2.51
N PHE A 72 -10.14 -0.59 1.86
CA PHE A 72 -10.50 0.10 0.63
C PHE A 72 -10.85 -0.89 -0.49
N LEU A 73 -9.99 -1.87 -0.76
CA LEU A 73 -10.27 -2.88 -1.79
C LEU A 73 -11.51 -3.71 -1.44
N TRP A 74 -11.66 -4.09 -0.18
CA TRP A 74 -12.83 -4.83 0.29
C TRP A 74 -14.13 -4.06 0.05
N VAL A 75 -14.16 -2.74 0.30
CA VAL A 75 -15.33 -1.90 0.00
C VAL A 75 -15.65 -1.89 -1.50
N ILE A 76 -14.63 -1.84 -2.37
CA ILE A 76 -14.83 -1.92 -3.82
C ILE A 76 -15.47 -3.26 -4.21
N GLU A 77 -15.03 -4.36 -3.60
CA GLU A 77 -15.61 -5.69 -3.85
C GLU A 77 -17.06 -5.78 -3.36
N GLN A 78 -17.35 -5.35 -2.13
CA GLN A 78 -18.69 -5.51 -1.53
C GLN A 78 -19.75 -4.59 -2.13
N HIS A 79 -19.34 -3.54 -2.84
CA HIS A 79 -20.23 -2.53 -3.39
C HIS A 79 -20.10 -2.42 -4.92
N GLU A 80 -19.89 -3.55 -5.60
CA GLU A 80 -19.72 -3.62 -7.06
C GLU A 80 -20.92 -3.05 -7.85
N ASP A 81 -22.13 -3.09 -7.29
CA ASP A 81 -23.34 -2.47 -7.85
C ASP A 81 -23.30 -0.92 -7.87
N HIS A 82 -22.33 -0.32 -7.18
CA HIS A 82 -22.24 1.13 -6.96
C HIS A 82 -20.89 1.73 -7.34
N VAL A 83 -19.80 0.97 -7.22
CA VAL A 83 -18.44 1.45 -7.47
C VAL A 83 -17.68 0.43 -8.30
N GLU A 84 -17.13 0.89 -9.42
CA GLU A 84 -16.24 0.10 -10.26
C GLU A 84 -14.80 0.62 -10.12
N LEU A 85 -13.84 -0.31 -10.06
CA LEU A 85 -12.42 0.00 -10.10
C LEU A 85 -11.85 -0.46 -11.43
N ILE A 86 -11.73 0.47 -12.37
CA ILE A 86 -11.28 0.15 -13.71
C ILE A 86 -9.77 0.40 -13.87
N CYS A 87 -9.03 -0.65 -14.26
CA CYS A 87 -7.65 -0.53 -14.75
C CYS A 87 -7.62 -0.62 -16.28
N SER A 88 -6.76 0.19 -16.90
CA SER A 88 -6.58 0.20 -18.35
C SER A 88 -5.12 0.36 -18.73
N GLU A 89 -4.69 -0.36 -19.77
CA GLU A 89 -3.37 -0.21 -20.36
C GLU A 89 -3.44 -0.45 -21.87
N GLY A 90 -3.12 0.60 -22.63
CA GLY A 90 -3.34 0.65 -24.08
C GLY A 90 -4.83 0.50 -24.44
N ALA A 91 -5.13 -0.48 -25.29
CA ALA A 91 -6.51 -0.82 -25.68
C ALA A 91 -7.21 -1.80 -24.72
N SER A 92 -6.51 -2.30 -23.69
CA SER A 92 -7.08 -3.24 -22.71
C SER A 92 -7.68 -2.48 -21.53
N LYS A 93 -8.86 -2.88 -21.07
CA LYS A 93 -9.59 -2.28 -19.95
C LYS A 93 -10.40 -3.37 -19.25
N ALA A 94 -10.36 -3.42 -17.93
CA ALA A 94 -11.16 -4.33 -17.13
C ALA A 94 -11.52 -3.71 -15.77
N ASN A 95 -12.66 -4.12 -15.21
CA ASN A 95 -12.96 -3.88 -13.80
C ASN A 95 -12.16 -4.89 -12.96
N MET A 96 -11.55 -4.43 -11.87
CA MET A 96 -10.70 -5.27 -11.03
C MET A 96 -11.50 -6.36 -10.31
N ASN A 97 -12.76 -6.09 -9.93
CA ASN A 97 -13.63 -7.10 -9.34
C ASN A 97 -13.92 -8.26 -10.31
N ASP A 98 -14.06 -7.97 -11.60
CA ASP A 98 -14.39 -9.01 -12.60
C ASP A 98 -13.22 -9.96 -12.89
N ILE A 99 -11.99 -9.57 -12.54
CA ILE A 99 -10.77 -10.29 -12.91
C ILE A 99 -9.96 -10.80 -11.71
N SER A 100 -10.39 -10.52 -10.49
CA SER A 100 -9.79 -11.03 -9.26
C SER A 100 -10.76 -11.97 -8.56
N ASP A 101 -10.25 -13.06 -8.00
CA ASP A 101 -11.03 -14.00 -7.17
C ASP A 101 -11.18 -13.51 -5.71
N GLY A 102 -10.64 -12.33 -5.39
CA GLY A 102 -10.68 -11.70 -4.08
C GLY A 102 -9.67 -10.55 -3.99
N LEU A 103 -10.09 -9.34 -4.38
CA LEU A 103 -9.24 -8.16 -4.58
C LEU A 103 -8.47 -7.77 -3.33
N SER A 104 -9.14 -7.77 -2.17
CA SER A 104 -8.51 -7.49 -0.87
C SER A 104 -7.53 -8.58 -0.42
N GLY A 105 -7.70 -9.81 -0.94
CA GLY A 105 -6.80 -10.95 -0.72
C GLY A 105 -5.53 -10.90 -1.56
N GLU A 106 -5.57 -10.27 -2.74
CA GLU A 106 -4.41 -10.12 -3.65
C GLU A 106 -3.21 -9.41 -3.00
N ILE A 107 -3.43 -8.65 -1.93
CA ILE A 107 -2.38 -7.94 -1.19
C ILE A 107 -1.38 -8.94 -0.59
N TYR A 108 -1.89 -10.05 -0.05
CA TYR A 108 -1.15 -10.95 0.84
C TYR A 108 -0.75 -12.25 0.13
N THR A 109 0.03 -13.10 0.81
CA THR A 109 0.60 -14.39 0.33
C THR A 109 1.91 -14.29 -0.44
N GLU A 110 2.53 -15.45 -0.70
CA GLU A 110 3.81 -15.58 -1.41
C GLU A 110 3.78 -15.10 -2.86
N ASN A 111 2.58 -15.06 -3.44
CA ASN A 111 2.34 -14.50 -4.77
C ASN A 111 1.52 -13.20 -4.70
N GLY A 112 1.36 -12.62 -3.51
CA GLY A 112 0.61 -11.38 -3.30
C GLY A 112 1.38 -10.15 -3.75
N TRP A 113 0.67 -9.03 -3.89
CA TRP A 113 1.24 -7.78 -4.37
C TRP A 113 2.36 -7.23 -3.48
N ILE A 114 2.27 -7.39 -2.15
CA ILE A 114 3.38 -7.00 -1.26
C ILE A 114 4.64 -7.81 -1.60
N ALA A 115 4.52 -9.13 -1.71
CA ALA A 115 5.63 -10.03 -2.03
C ALA A 115 6.23 -9.76 -3.41
N LEU A 116 5.39 -9.47 -4.42
CA LEU A 116 5.83 -9.28 -5.80
C LEU A 116 6.34 -7.86 -6.11
N PHE A 117 5.68 -6.82 -5.62
CA PHE A 117 5.85 -5.46 -6.15
C PHE A 117 6.35 -4.43 -5.15
N SER A 118 6.07 -4.61 -3.85
CA SER A 118 6.47 -3.62 -2.83
C SER A 118 7.98 -3.69 -2.54
N LYS A 119 8.60 -2.55 -2.28
CA LYS A 119 9.97 -2.44 -1.74
C LYS A 119 10.05 -2.88 -0.28
N TYR A 120 8.97 -2.70 0.47
CA TYR A 120 8.86 -2.96 1.91
C TYR A 120 8.18 -4.31 2.11
N LYS A 121 8.90 -5.31 2.65
CA LYS A 121 8.40 -6.69 2.76
C LYS A 121 7.80 -7.02 4.13
N GLU A 122 7.63 -6.02 4.98
CA GLU A 122 6.91 -6.17 6.24
C GLU A 122 5.48 -6.68 5.99
N ASN A 123 4.99 -7.51 6.91
CA ASN A 123 3.67 -8.17 6.88
C ASN A 123 3.47 -9.16 5.72
N TYR A 124 4.58 -9.66 5.15
CA TYR A 124 4.62 -10.80 4.25
C TYR A 124 5.33 -11.99 4.91
#